data_AF-A0A914U838-F1
#
_entry.id   AF-A0A914U838-F1
#
_cell.length_a   1.000
_cell.length_b   1.000
_cell.length_c   1.000
_cell.angle_alpha   90.00
_cell.angle_beta   90.00
_cell.angle_gamma   90.00
#
_symmetry.space_group_name_H-M   'P 1'
#
loop_
_entity.id
_entity.type
_entity.pdbx_description
1 polymer ?
#
loop_
_entity_poly.entity_id
_entity_poly.type
_entity_poly.pdbx_seq_one_letter_code
_entity_poly.pdbx_strand_id
1 'polypeptide(L)'
;MDQTLKEKHANGITKEKAMEFGIPNHWENCPKIGKIIQGIFLPFKTPLSDAYDDLLEDATKFYPQEIFDNTFEGVKDGAKVKLWINLSNTERYYGWKAVTSNDCQYVHIPLRGHNETPSEEETKKFIGIVNDFVKEYPNDIVAVHCTHGFNRTGFLIASYLIQTMKWNVEKAVKEFAEARPNGIYKEDYLKDLCQRFDSPDSFEAPGLPVWHNIVDGISEMGLEDKPKRNPRFNNANIRGVHFIDDPEKQEALLKHLQKLLQPFSSMNLEASNKFSGSQPVLMNKQNICLLSSHPYKVTWKAYGTRYLIYIKVENEIYAVDCDNNVFQLPLKFPKKDSLDEHISETVIEVDMITEKNIVNERIWYNNKMFIYDIIIHEGEEIGKKSYQERYFAINQFLTSPRSQAIKKRLSEKESIYVFRKTIYNISKSEFILGPGFCETTKHVDSLIFQPSEEPYTCESNTNLLE
;
A
#
# COMPACT_ATOMS: atom_id res chain seq x y z
N MET A 1 6.56 -26.08 27.41
CA MET A 1 6.63 -25.09 26.31
C MET A 1 8.10 -24.79 26.07
N ASP A 2 8.57 -25.08 24.87
CA ASP A 2 10.00 -25.14 24.52
C ASP A 2 10.70 -23.79 24.72
N GLN A 3 11.81 -23.80 25.47
CA GLN A 3 12.60 -22.61 25.83
C GLN A 3 13.16 -21.90 24.59
N THR A 4 13.35 -22.63 23.49
CA THR A 4 13.86 -22.13 22.20
C THR A 4 12.86 -21.25 21.42
N LEU A 5 11.56 -21.37 21.67
CA LEU A 5 10.54 -20.53 21.01
C LEU A 5 10.41 -19.13 21.66
N LYS A 6 10.78 -18.97 22.94
CA LYS A 6 10.75 -17.66 23.62
C LYS A 6 11.83 -16.68 23.14
N GLU A 7 12.90 -17.18 22.51
CA GLU A 7 14.03 -16.34 22.10
C GLU A 7 13.91 -15.80 20.67
N LYS A 8 12.99 -16.34 19.86
CA LYS A 8 12.99 -16.18 18.40
C LYS A 8 12.80 -14.73 17.91
N HIS A 9 12.37 -13.82 18.78
CA HIS A 9 12.20 -12.38 18.49
C HIS A 9 12.69 -11.47 19.62
N ALA A 10 13.47 -12.02 20.56
CA ALA A 10 13.93 -11.26 21.73
C ALA A 10 14.77 -10.04 21.35
N ASN A 11 15.67 -10.19 20.37
CA ASN A 11 16.56 -9.14 19.88
C ASN A 11 16.07 -8.52 18.55
N GLY A 12 14.85 -8.85 18.09
CA GLY A 12 14.35 -8.41 16.79
C GLY A 12 14.91 -9.25 15.63
N ILE A 13 14.80 -8.73 14.41
CA ILE A 13 15.31 -9.40 13.21
C ILE A 13 16.73 -8.93 12.88
N THR A 14 17.44 -9.68 12.04
CA THR A 14 18.77 -9.28 11.54
C THR A 14 18.66 -8.20 10.47
N LYS A 15 19.76 -7.47 10.20
CA LYS A 15 19.85 -6.48 9.11
C LYS A 15 19.45 -7.08 7.76
N GLU A 16 19.86 -8.31 7.46
CA GLU A 16 19.54 -8.99 6.21
C GLU A 16 18.03 -9.22 6.08
N LYS A 17 17.36 -9.64 7.16
CA LYS A 17 15.91 -9.79 7.19
C LYS A 17 15.18 -8.45 7.14
N ALA A 18 15.73 -7.40 7.75
CA ALA A 18 15.17 -6.05 7.64
C ALA A 18 15.21 -5.53 6.20
N MET A 19 16.32 -5.76 5.49
CA MET A 19 16.46 -5.46 4.05
C MET A 19 15.58 -6.35 3.15
N GLU A 20 15.14 -7.51 3.62
CA GLU A 20 14.18 -8.38 2.94
C GLU A 20 12.75 -7.88 3.11
N PHE A 21 12.35 -7.56 4.35
CA PHE A 21 10.98 -7.14 4.67
C PHE A 21 10.69 -5.66 4.38
N GLY A 22 11.71 -4.81 4.33
CA GLY A 22 11.56 -3.37 4.18
C GLY A 22 10.90 -2.68 5.37
N ILE A 23 10.86 -1.35 5.35
CA ILE A 23 10.11 -0.55 6.33
C ILE A 23 8.61 -0.54 5.98
N PRO A 24 7.71 -0.25 6.93
CA PRO A 24 6.29 -0.12 6.61
C PRO A 24 6.03 1.09 5.68
N ASN A 25 5.07 0.95 4.76
CA ASN A 25 4.69 2.04 3.85
C ASN A 25 4.29 3.31 4.63
N HIS A 26 4.71 4.47 4.12
CA HIS A 26 4.46 5.81 4.69
C HIS A 26 4.92 5.99 6.15
N TRP A 27 5.78 5.10 6.66
CA TRP A 27 6.22 5.14 8.05
C TRP A 27 7.14 6.32 8.34
N GLU A 28 7.98 6.72 7.39
CA GLU A 28 8.99 7.77 7.57
C GLU A 28 8.34 9.12 7.91
N ASN A 29 7.30 9.49 7.16
CA ASN A 29 6.59 10.76 7.32
C ASN A 29 5.57 10.73 8.46
N CYS A 30 5.21 9.55 8.95
CA CYS A 30 4.31 9.39 10.08
C CYS A 30 4.94 9.97 11.37
N PRO A 31 4.25 10.87 12.09
CA PRO A 31 4.76 11.44 13.33
C PRO A 31 5.09 10.35 14.36
N LYS A 32 6.23 10.45 15.06
CA LYS A 32 6.69 9.37 15.95
C LYS A 32 5.73 9.10 17.11
N ILE A 33 5.36 10.14 17.87
CA ILE A 33 4.69 10.03 19.17
C ILE A 33 3.49 11.00 19.23
N GLY A 34 2.41 10.62 19.90
CA GLY A 34 1.28 11.50 20.24
C GLY A 34 1.37 12.03 21.68
N LYS A 35 0.38 12.79 22.13
CA LYS A 35 0.31 13.28 23.51
C LYS A 35 -0.29 12.23 24.45
N ILE A 36 -0.05 12.41 25.73
CA ILE A 36 -0.64 11.58 26.79
C ILE A 36 -2.16 11.80 26.81
N ILE A 37 -2.91 10.70 26.88
CA ILE A 37 -4.35 10.69 27.02
C ILE A 37 -4.69 10.27 28.45
N GLN A 38 -5.37 11.16 29.16
CA GLN A 38 -5.88 10.93 30.52
C GLN A 38 -4.81 10.48 31.54
N GLY A 39 -3.54 10.88 31.34
CA GLY A 39 -2.43 10.47 32.20
C GLY A 39 -2.05 8.99 32.09
N ILE A 40 -2.69 8.23 31.19
CA ILE A 40 -2.57 6.77 31.10
C ILE A 40 -1.94 6.35 29.79
N PHE A 41 -2.48 6.79 28.64
CA PHE A 41 -2.08 6.24 27.35
C PHE A 41 -1.12 7.14 26.60
N LEU A 42 -0.10 6.53 26.01
CA LEU A 42 0.79 7.15 25.03
C LEU A 42 0.60 6.46 23.67
N PRO A 43 -0.09 7.06 22.69
CA PRO A 43 -0.18 6.54 21.34
C PRO A 43 1.05 6.92 20.51
N PHE A 44 1.60 5.97 19.75
CA PHE A 44 2.78 6.20 18.91
C PHE A 44 2.82 5.23 17.72
N LYS A 45 3.68 5.52 16.72
CA LYS A 45 3.94 4.57 15.61
C LYS A 45 4.90 3.46 16.06
N THR A 46 4.99 2.34 15.35
CA THR A 46 5.99 1.33 15.71
C THR A 46 7.40 1.91 15.59
N PRO A 47 8.29 1.76 16.57
CA PRO A 47 9.72 2.01 16.35
C PRO A 47 10.30 0.93 15.45
N LEU A 48 11.49 1.18 14.91
CA LEU A 48 12.27 0.23 14.12
C LEU A 48 13.64 0.04 14.80
N SER A 49 14.14 -1.19 14.85
CA SER A 49 15.48 -1.47 15.38
C SER A 49 16.58 -0.99 14.42
N ASP A 50 17.81 -0.98 14.93
CA ASP A 50 19.06 -0.73 14.18
C ASP A 50 19.23 -1.63 12.94
N ALA A 51 18.50 -2.75 12.88
CA ALA A 51 18.41 -3.59 11.70
C ALA A 51 17.91 -2.83 10.45
N TYR A 52 17.11 -1.77 10.63
CA TYR A 52 16.51 -0.97 9.56
C TYR A 52 17.32 0.28 9.19
N ASP A 53 18.46 0.54 9.84
CA ASP A 53 19.22 1.79 9.68
C ASP A 53 19.61 2.09 8.24
N ASP A 54 19.99 1.07 7.47
CA ASP A 54 20.43 1.23 6.08
C ASP A 54 19.26 1.56 5.12
N LEU A 55 18.02 1.53 5.62
CA LEU A 55 16.80 1.86 4.88
C LEU A 55 16.22 3.23 5.25
N LEU A 56 16.81 3.93 6.23
CA LEU A 56 16.26 5.14 6.82
C LEU A 56 17.30 6.28 6.81
N GLU A 57 16.84 7.50 6.58
CA GLU A 57 17.66 8.68 6.83
C GLU A 57 17.79 8.94 8.34
N ASP A 58 18.91 9.54 8.78
CA ASP A 58 19.19 9.69 10.21
C ASP A 58 18.08 10.44 10.98
N ALA A 59 17.44 11.41 10.32
CA ALA A 59 16.36 12.20 10.91
C ALA A 59 15.04 11.41 11.08
N THR A 60 14.83 10.33 10.34
CA THR A 60 13.57 9.55 10.36
C THR A 60 13.65 8.34 11.28
N LYS A 61 14.86 7.91 11.68
CA LYS A 61 15.11 6.83 12.64
C LYS A 61 14.30 7.03 13.92
N PHE A 62 13.69 5.97 14.40
CA PHE A 62 12.87 5.97 15.61
C PHE A 62 13.04 4.65 16.35
N TYR A 63 13.79 4.65 17.45
CA TYR A 63 14.12 3.46 18.22
C TYR A 63 13.24 3.30 19.46
N PRO A 64 13.09 2.07 20.00
CA PRO A 64 12.34 1.87 21.24
C PRO A 64 12.85 2.73 22.41
N GLN A 65 14.18 2.96 22.48
CA GLN A 65 14.79 3.74 23.55
C GLN A 65 14.28 5.20 23.58
N GLU A 66 13.96 5.78 22.43
CA GLU A 66 13.42 7.15 22.37
C GLU A 66 12.10 7.29 23.14
N ILE A 67 11.29 6.23 23.30
CA ILE A 67 10.08 6.30 24.13
C ILE A 67 10.42 6.43 25.62
N PHE A 68 11.47 5.75 26.08
CA PHE A 68 11.87 5.76 27.49
C PHE A 68 12.66 7.01 27.87
N ASP A 69 13.39 7.58 26.92
CA ASP A 69 14.17 8.80 27.11
C ASP A 69 13.31 10.07 27.01
N ASN A 70 12.08 9.97 26.49
CA ASN A 70 11.16 11.09 26.37
C ASN A 70 10.53 11.48 27.71
N THR A 71 10.34 12.79 27.89
CA THR A 71 9.54 13.35 28.98
C THR A 71 8.15 13.68 28.45
N PHE A 72 7.11 13.29 29.19
CA PHE A 72 5.73 13.50 28.79
C PHE A 72 5.04 14.51 29.69
N GLU A 73 4.30 15.44 29.08
CA GLU A 73 3.41 16.34 29.81
C GLU A 73 2.08 15.63 30.13
N GLY A 74 1.39 16.07 31.18
CA GLY A 74 0.08 15.52 31.56
C GLY A 74 0.13 14.20 32.35
N VAL A 75 1.29 13.83 32.88
CA VAL A 75 1.49 12.68 33.78
C VAL A 75 1.94 13.15 35.16
N LYS A 76 1.86 12.28 36.16
CA LYS A 76 2.35 12.57 37.52
C LYS A 76 3.88 12.61 37.55
N ASP A 77 4.43 13.38 38.48
CA ASP A 77 5.87 13.46 38.69
C ASP A 77 6.48 12.07 38.91
N GLY A 78 7.49 11.75 38.11
CA GLY A 78 8.19 10.46 38.15
C GLY A 78 7.49 9.31 37.43
N ALA A 79 6.38 9.55 36.73
CA ALA A 79 5.73 8.55 35.88
C ALA A 79 6.69 8.01 34.81
N LYS A 80 6.65 6.69 34.59
CA LYS A 80 7.46 5.99 33.59
C LYS A 80 6.57 5.18 32.66
N VAL A 81 7.09 4.85 31.48
CA VAL A 81 6.45 3.87 30.60
C VAL A 81 6.68 2.47 31.18
N LYS A 82 5.64 1.85 31.74
CA LYS A 82 5.72 0.55 32.42
C LYS A 82 4.95 -0.57 31.72
N LEU A 83 4.08 -0.24 30.78
CA LEU A 83 3.44 -1.21 29.91
C LEU A 83 3.52 -0.77 28.44
N TRP A 84 3.89 -1.71 27.59
CA TRP A 84 4.04 -1.54 26.16
C TRP A 84 3.17 -2.55 25.43
N ILE A 85 2.19 -2.07 24.67
CA ILE A 85 1.25 -2.89 23.92
C ILE A 85 1.52 -2.75 22.42
N ASN A 86 2.01 -3.83 21.81
CA ASN A 86 2.17 -3.96 20.36
C ASN A 86 0.89 -4.56 19.76
N LEU A 87 0.23 -3.80 18.88
CA LEU A 87 -1.00 -4.17 18.18
C LEU A 87 -0.77 -4.61 16.73
N SER A 88 0.47 -4.59 16.25
CA SER A 88 0.80 -4.97 14.88
C SER A 88 0.73 -6.49 14.71
N ASN A 89 0.42 -6.96 13.50
CA ASN A 89 0.36 -8.40 13.21
C ASN A 89 1.74 -9.04 13.04
N THR A 90 2.78 -8.46 13.64
CA THR A 90 4.17 -8.87 13.46
C THR A 90 5.03 -8.44 14.64
N GLU A 91 6.16 -9.12 14.83
CA GLU A 91 7.21 -8.76 15.81
C GLU A 91 8.52 -8.43 15.09
N ARG A 92 8.46 -8.11 13.78
CA ARG A 92 9.67 -7.90 12.97
C ARG A 92 10.35 -6.55 13.21
N TYR A 93 9.62 -5.57 13.73
CA TYR A 93 10.06 -4.17 13.77
C TYR A 93 11.16 -3.90 14.78
N TYR A 94 11.10 -4.54 15.94
CA TYR A 94 12.10 -4.43 17.00
C TYR A 94 11.96 -5.64 17.94
N GLY A 95 13.00 -5.90 18.73
CA GLY A 95 12.97 -6.98 19.72
C GLY A 95 12.31 -6.56 21.02
N TRP A 96 11.50 -7.44 21.62
CA TRP A 96 10.84 -7.16 22.90
C TRP A 96 11.83 -6.96 24.07
N LYS A 97 13.10 -7.39 23.94
CA LYS A 97 14.13 -7.07 24.94
C LYS A 97 14.49 -5.59 24.98
N ALA A 98 14.37 -4.86 23.88
CA ALA A 98 14.58 -3.41 23.88
C ALA A 98 13.56 -2.67 24.77
N VAL A 99 12.37 -3.27 24.96
CA VAL A 99 11.34 -2.78 25.88
C VAL A 99 11.58 -3.29 27.30
N THR A 100 11.69 -4.61 27.47
CA THR A 100 11.79 -5.22 28.82
C THR A 100 13.08 -4.89 29.58
N SER A 101 14.16 -4.53 28.88
CA SER A 101 15.40 -4.05 29.52
C SER A 101 15.23 -2.69 30.20
N ASN A 102 14.17 -1.94 29.87
CA ASN A 102 13.82 -0.65 30.49
C ASN A 102 12.81 -0.81 31.64
N ASP A 103 12.74 -2.00 32.27
CA ASP A 103 11.81 -2.30 33.39
C ASP A 103 10.35 -2.02 33.00
N CYS A 104 9.99 -2.47 31.79
CA CYS A 104 8.69 -2.25 31.14
C CYS A 104 8.09 -3.59 30.69
N GLN A 105 6.81 -3.82 30.98
CA GLN A 105 6.09 -5.01 30.55
C GLN A 105 5.78 -4.92 29.06
N TYR A 106 6.08 -5.97 28.29
CA TYR A 106 5.75 -6.05 26.86
C TYR A 106 4.60 -7.03 26.62
N VAL A 107 3.56 -6.57 25.94
CA VAL A 107 2.39 -7.38 25.56
C VAL A 107 2.13 -7.26 24.06
N HIS A 108 2.05 -8.39 23.37
CA HIS A 108 1.70 -8.45 21.95
C HIS A 108 0.25 -8.93 21.78
N ILE A 109 -0.58 -8.08 21.16
CA ILE A 109 -1.95 -8.39 20.75
C ILE A 109 -1.99 -8.31 19.22
N PRO A 110 -1.68 -9.41 18.50
CA PRO A 110 -1.63 -9.39 17.05
C PRO A 110 -3.02 -9.22 16.46
N LEU A 111 -3.32 -8.03 15.95
CA LEU A 111 -4.58 -7.74 15.26
C LEU A 111 -4.43 -8.06 13.77
N ARG A 112 -5.32 -8.90 13.23
CA ARG A 112 -5.28 -9.34 11.81
C ARG A 112 -5.39 -8.17 10.83
N GLY A 113 -4.82 -8.31 9.62
CA GLY A 113 -4.97 -7.35 8.50
C GLY A 113 -6.39 -7.30 7.93
N HIS A 114 -6.59 -6.70 6.74
CA HIS A 114 -7.86 -6.70 5.96
C HIS A 114 -8.91 -5.61 6.25
N ASN A 115 -8.52 -4.42 6.74
CA ASN A 115 -9.47 -3.33 7.03
C ASN A 115 -10.60 -3.70 8.01
N GLU A 116 -10.39 -4.70 8.86
CA GLU A 116 -11.33 -5.01 9.95
C GLU A 116 -10.94 -4.24 11.22
N THR A 117 -11.94 -3.89 12.02
CA THR A 117 -11.81 -3.30 13.34
C THR A 117 -11.43 -4.37 14.38
N PRO A 118 -10.82 -3.99 15.52
CA PRO A 118 -10.62 -4.92 16.62
C PRO A 118 -11.95 -5.54 17.07
N SER A 119 -11.99 -6.87 17.16
CA SER A 119 -13.15 -7.63 17.63
C SER A 119 -13.50 -7.31 19.09
N GLU A 120 -14.71 -7.69 19.53
CA GLU A 120 -15.09 -7.55 20.94
C GLU A 120 -14.13 -8.28 21.88
N GLU A 121 -13.68 -9.47 21.52
CA GLU A 121 -12.77 -10.26 22.35
C GLU A 121 -11.38 -9.62 22.44
N GLU A 122 -10.85 -9.07 21.35
CA GLU A 122 -9.60 -8.30 21.36
C GLU A 122 -9.74 -7.02 22.18
N THR A 123 -10.90 -6.36 22.11
CA THR A 123 -11.22 -5.17 22.89
C THR A 123 -11.29 -5.47 24.38
N LYS A 124 -12.01 -6.54 24.78
CA LYS A 124 -12.09 -7.01 26.17
C LYS A 124 -10.70 -7.39 26.69
N LYS A 125 -9.90 -8.08 25.88
CA LYS A 125 -8.52 -8.45 26.23
C LYS A 125 -7.65 -7.22 26.49
N PHE A 126 -7.66 -6.25 25.58
CA PHE A 126 -6.94 -4.98 25.76
C PHE A 126 -7.36 -4.27 27.04
N ILE A 127 -8.66 -4.12 27.28
CA ILE A 127 -9.20 -3.43 28.46
C ILE A 127 -8.83 -4.16 29.75
N GLY A 128 -8.90 -5.50 29.77
CA GLY A 128 -8.47 -6.30 30.91
C GLY A 128 -7.01 -6.08 31.27
N ILE A 129 -6.12 -6.16 30.28
CA ILE A 129 -4.67 -5.93 30.46
C ILE A 129 -4.41 -4.53 31.04
N VAL A 130 -5.07 -3.50 30.49
CA VAL A 130 -4.88 -2.12 30.96
C VAL A 130 -5.45 -1.93 32.36
N ASN A 131 -6.60 -2.51 32.69
CA ASN A 131 -7.19 -2.42 34.03
C ASN A 131 -6.32 -3.05 35.10
N ASP A 132 -5.75 -4.23 34.82
CA ASP A 132 -4.82 -4.89 35.73
C ASP A 132 -3.56 -4.03 35.93
N PHE A 133 -3.03 -3.47 34.85
CA PHE A 133 -1.88 -2.57 34.90
C PHE A 133 -2.15 -1.30 35.70
N VAL A 134 -3.24 -0.55 35.42
CA VAL A 134 -3.56 0.71 36.10
C VAL A 134 -3.82 0.48 37.59
N LYS A 135 -4.30 -0.71 37.97
CA LYS A 135 -4.46 -1.10 39.38
C LYS A 135 -3.11 -1.29 40.08
N GLU A 136 -2.12 -1.85 39.40
CA GLU A 136 -0.79 -2.13 39.96
C GLU A 136 0.16 -0.90 39.88
N TYR A 137 0.08 -0.13 38.79
CA TYR A 137 0.91 1.03 38.49
C TYR A 137 0.06 2.28 38.17
N PRO A 138 -0.69 2.82 39.16
CA PRO A 138 -1.70 3.87 38.94
C PRO A 138 -1.17 5.24 38.50
N ASN A 139 0.15 5.42 38.45
CA ASN A 139 0.81 6.66 38.06
C ASN A 139 1.63 6.52 36.78
N ASP A 140 1.78 5.31 36.24
CA ASP A 140 2.66 5.01 35.12
C ASP A 140 1.90 4.87 33.80
N ILE A 141 2.64 4.92 32.70
CA ILE A 141 2.12 5.10 31.35
C ILE A 141 2.01 3.74 30.63
N VAL A 142 0.92 3.58 29.90
CA VAL A 142 0.67 2.53 28.91
C VAL A 142 0.99 3.07 27.52
N ALA A 143 2.13 2.66 26.96
CA ALA A 143 2.49 2.93 25.59
C ALA A 143 1.77 1.95 24.65
N VAL A 144 0.99 2.46 23.69
CA VAL A 144 0.24 1.65 22.72
C VAL A 144 0.59 2.02 21.28
N HIS A 145 0.98 1.04 20.46
CA HIS A 145 1.20 1.27 19.04
C HIS A 145 0.61 0.15 18.17
N CYS A 146 0.26 0.51 16.93
CA CYS A 146 0.14 -0.43 15.82
C CYS A 146 1.28 -0.14 14.83
N THR A 147 1.09 -0.27 13.51
CA THR A 147 2.12 0.15 12.55
C THR A 147 2.31 1.68 12.58
N HIS A 148 1.23 2.45 12.44
CA HIS A 148 1.28 3.93 12.36
C HIS A 148 0.77 4.65 13.62
N GLY A 149 0.06 3.96 14.51
CA GLY A 149 -0.41 4.53 15.78
C GLY A 149 -1.69 5.35 15.70
N PHE A 150 -2.58 5.08 14.73
CA PHE A 150 -3.83 5.84 14.53
C PHE A 150 -5.08 4.97 14.70
N ASN A 151 -5.46 4.18 13.69
CA ASN A 151 -6.76 3.52 13.68
C ASN A 151 -6.94 2.47 14.80
N ARG A 152 -6.12 1.40 14.84
CA ARG A 152 -6.23 0.35 15.87
C ARG A 152 -5.92 0.86 17.27
N THR A 153 -4.88 1.69 17.37
CA THR A 153 -4.48 2.35 18.62
C THR A 153 -5.63 3.20 19.17
N GLY A 154 -6.18 4.09 18.34
CA GLY A 154 -7.28 4.96 18.71
C GLY A 154 -8.56 4.19 19.03
N PHE A 155 -8.89 3.16 18.25
CA PHE A 155 -10.08 2.34 18.50
C PHE A 155 -10.05 1.67 19.88
N LEU A 156 -8.93 1.05 20.24
CA LEU A 156 -8.79 0.37 21.53
C LEU A 156 -8.71 1.36 22.70
N ILE A 157 -8.00 2.49 22.54
CA ILE A 157 -7.97 3.56 23.54
C ILE A 157 -9.37 4.15 23.74
N ALA A 158 -10.07 4.51 22.67
CA ALA A 158 -11.43 5.05 22.74
C ALA A 158 -12.39 4.06 23.40
N SER A 159 -12.31 2.77 23.03
CA SER A 159 -13.11 1.71 23.66
C SER A 159 -12.87 1.60 25.16
N TYR A 160 -11.63 1.76 25.62
CA TYR A 160 -11.30 1.80 27.04
C TYR A 160 -11.92 3.03 27.74
N LEU A 161 -11.79 4.23 27.15
CA LEU A 161 -12.37 5.46 27.70
C LEU A 161 -13.90 5.33 27.85
N ILE A 162 -14.56 4.70 26.88
CA ILE A 162 -16.02 4.48 26.90
C ILE A 162 -16.40 3.44 27.96
N GLN A 163 -15.81 2.25 27.93
CA GLN A 163 -16.24 1.15 28.80
C GLN A 163 -15.80 1.35 30.26
N THR A 164 -14.58 1.83 30.49
CA THR A 164 -13.98 1.95 31.81
C THR A 164 -14.18 3.33 32.42
N MET A 165 -13.95 4.40 31.65
CA MET A 165 -14.06 5.77 32.15
C MET A 165 -15.46 6.39 31.95
N LYS A 166 -16.40 5.63 31.35
CA LYS A 166 -17.80 6.04 31.13
C LYS A 166 -17.96 7.29 30.26
N TRP A 167 -17.06 7.47 29.31
CA TRP A 167 -17.18 8.53 28.31
C TRP A 167 -18.18 8.15 27.22
N ASN A 168 -18.78 9.14 26.58
CA ASN A 168 -19.50 8.91 25.33
C ASN A 168 -18.52 8.79 24.15
N VAL A 169 -19.01 8.29 23.01
CA VAL A 169 -18.18 8.04 21.82
C VAL A 169 -17.54 9.33 21.32
N GLU A 170 -18.32 10.41 21.17
CA GLU A 170 -17.82 11.72 20.74
C GLU A 170 -16.61 12.20 21.55
N LYS A 171 -16.71 12.19 22.88
CA LYS A 171 -15.63 12.66 23.75
C LYS A 171 -14.39 11.79 23.61
N ALA A 172 -14.54 10.46 23.53
CA ALA A 172 -13.41 9.55 23.40
C ALA A 172 -12.69 9.69 22.04
N VAL A 173 -13.45 9.85 20.96
CA VAL A 173 -12.89 10.06 19.60
C VAL A 173 -12.18 11.41 19.52
N LYS A 174 -12.78 12.48 20.05
CA LYS A 174 -12.19 13.83 20.05
C LYS A 174 -10.89 13.89 20.86
N GLU A 175 -10.89 13.33 22.06
CA GLU A 175 -9.69 13.26 22.90
C GLU A 175 -8.53 12.54 22.19
N PHE A 176 -8.83 11.42 21.51
CA PHE A 176 -7.80 10.75 20.73
C PHE A 176 -7.30 11.60 19.56
N ALA A 177 -8.18 12.31 18.86
CA ALA A 177 -7.81 13.19 17.75
C ALA A 177 -6.99 14.41 18.21
N GLU A 178 -7.24 14.93 19.42
CA GLU A 178 -6.45 16.00 20.03
C GLU A 178 -5.05 15.54 20.44
N ALA A 179 -4.97 14.34 21.03
CA ALA A 179 -3.69 13.77 21.44
C ALA A 179 -2.87 13.23 20.25
N ARG A 180 -3.53 12.75 19.21
CA ARG A 180 -2.91 12.22 18.00
C ARG A 180 -3.60 12.84 16.77
N PRO A 181 -3.07 13.97 16.25
CA PRO A 181 -3.72 14.75 15.19
C PRO A 181 -4.15 13.91 13.97
N ASN A 182 -5.33 14.18 13.43
CA ASN A 182 -6.06 13.36 12.43
C ASN A 182 -6.74 12.10 12.99
N GLY A 183 -6.49 11.73 14.24
CA GLY A 183 -7.25 10.73 14.99
C GLY A 183 -7.44 9.39 14.27
N ILE A 184 -8.59 8.76 14.51
CA ILE A 184 -9.05 7.61 13.75
C ILE A 184 -9.56 8.13 12.40
N TYR A 185 -8.87 7.77 11.32
CA TYR A 185 -9.17 8.30 9.98
C TYR A 185 -9.87 7.29 9.06
N LYS A 186 -10.07 6.06 9.54
CA LYS A 186 -10.85 5.03 8.86
C LYS A 186 -12.32 5.11 9.27
N GLU A 187 -13.19 5.32 8.29
CA GLU A 187 -14.61 5.53 8.52
C GLU A 187 -15.30 4.30 9.13
N ASP A 188 -14.91 3.09 8.70
CA ASP A 188 -15.35 1.82 9.25
C ASP A 188 -15.05 1.69 10.75
N TYR A 189 -13.92 2.22 11.22
CA TYR A 189 -13.54 2.21 12.63
C TYR A 189 -14.44 3.14 13.47
N LEU A 190 -14.75 4.33 12.94
CA LEU A 190 -15.64 5.28 13.60
C LEU A 190 -17.08 4.76 13.64
N LYS A 191 -17.56 4.18 12.53
CA LYS A 191 -18.88 3.55 12.45
C LYS A 191 -19.04 2.41 13.43
N ASP A 192 -18.04 1.53 13.55
CA ASP A 192 -18.07 0.44 14.53
C ASP A 192 -18.13 0.99 15.97
N LEU A 193 -17.32 2.00 16.33
CA LEU A 193 -17.43 2.62 17.66
C LEU A 193 -18.85 3.13 17.96
N CYS A 194 -19.50 3.81 17.00
CA CYS A 194 -20.88 4.25 17.19
C CYS A 194 -21.86 3.08 17.36
N GLN A 195 -21.75 2.06 16.51
CA GLN A 195 -22.63 0.90 16.53
C GLN A 195 -22.45 0.06 17.80
N ARG A 196 -21.20 -0.19 18.21
CA ARG A 196 -20.84 -1.04 19.34
C ARG A 196 -21.24 -0.43 20.68
N PHE A 197 -21.32 0.89 20.76
CA PHE A 197 -21.62 1.63 21.98
C PHE A 197 -22.97 2.38 21.90
N ASP A 198 -23.84 1.99 20.97
CA ASP A 198 -25.19 2.54 20.76
C ASP A 198 -25.22 4.09 20.76
N SER A 199 -24.22 4.70 20.12
CA SER A 199 -24.13 6.17 20.06
C SER A 199 -25.03 6.74 18.96
N PRO A 200 -25.79 7.83 19.23
CA PRO A 200 -26.49 8.56 18.18
C PRO A 200 -25.56 9.40 17.29
N ASP A 201 -24.26 9.49 17.64
CA ASP A 201 -23.29 10.31 16.93
C ASP A 201 -22.98 9.73 15.54
N SER A 202 -22.76 10.62 14.58
CA SER A 202 -22.23 10.28 13.26
C SER A 202 -20.94 11.04 13.05
N PHE A 203 -19.84 10.31 12.80
CA PHE A 203 -18.54 10.92 12.50
C PHE A 203 -18.25 10.80 11.01
N GLU A 204 -17.92 11.93 10.39
CA GLU A 204 -17.24 11.91 9.11
C GLU A 204 -15.75 11.67 9.35
N ALA A 205 -15.17 10.72 8.63
CA ALA A 205 -13.74 10.47 8.73
C ALA A 205 -12.96 11.71 8.25
N PRO A 206 -11.91 12.15 8.96
CA PRO A 206 -11.13 13.35 8.61
C PRO A 206 -10.33 13.23 7.29
N GLY A 207 -10.45 12.11 6.56
CA GLY A 207 -9.63 11.80 5.42
C GLY A 207 -8.23 11.31 5.79
N LEU A 208 -7.46 10.90 4.79
CA LEU A 208 -6.09 10.42 5.01
C LEU A 208 -5.22 11.55 5.60
N PRO A 209 -4.42 11.27 6.63
CA PRO A 209 -3.50 12.26 7.20
C PRO A 209 -2.55 12.82 6.16
N VAL A 210 -2.12 14.07 6.31
CA VAL A 210 -1.18 14.73 5.37
C VAL A 210 0.05 13.86 5.11
N TRP A 211 0.65 13.30 6.16
CA TRP A 211 1.83 12.42 6.06
C TRP A 211 1.59 11.09 5.32
N HIS A 212 0.34 10.68 5.16
CA HIS A 212 -0.05 9.52 4.35
C HIS A 212 0.01 9.83 2.85
N ASN A 213 -0.17 11.11 2.49
CA ASN A 213 -0.07 11.63 1.13
C ASN A 213 1.30 12.23 0.82
N ILE A 214 2.20 12.31 1.82
CA ILE A 214 3.62 12.62 1.58
C ILE A 214 4.27 11.34 1.04
N VAL A 215 4.04 11.08 -0.23
CA VAL A 215 5.03 10.48 -1.12
C VAL A 215 5.33 11.60 -2.11
N ASP A 216 6.52 12.17 -1.97
CA ASP A 216 7.11 13.22 -2.81
C ASP A 216 6.33 14.55 -2.96
N GLY A 217 6.57 15.48 -2.02
CA GLY A 217 6.83 16.87 -2.44
C GLY A 217 5.74 17.94 -2.34
N ILE A 218 4.69 17.77 -1.51
CA ILE A 218 3.79 18.88 -1.15
C ILE A 218 3.93 19.19 0.34
N SER A 219 4.79 20.18 0.65
CA SER A 219 4.67 20.99 1.87
C SER A 219 3.84 22.21 1.54
N GLU A 220 2.61 22.31 2.06
CA GLU A 220 2.07 23.64 2.33
C GLU A 220 2.60 24.11 3.68
N MET A 221 3.16 25.31 3.63
CA MET A 221 3.63 26.17 4.71
C MET A 221 5.00 25.82 5.33
N GLY A 222 6.03 26.27 4.59
CA GLY A 222 7.15 27.03 5.14
C GLY A 222 8.22 26.23 5.86
N LEU A 223 9.31 25.92 5.15
CA LEU A 223 10.71 26.04 5.56
C LEU A 223 11.60 25.71 4.34
N GLU A 224 12.74 26.38 4.26
CA GLU A 224 13.57 26.64 3.07
C GLU A 224 14.21 25.42 2.36
N ASP A 225 14.43 25.62 1.05
CA ASP A 225 15.22 24.89 0.05
C ASP A 225 16.01 23.64 0.50
N LYS A 226 15.47 22.47 0.18
CA LYS A 226 16.26 21.29 -0.23
C LYS A 226 15.80 20.83 -1.62
N PRO A 227 16.72 20.42 -2.51
CA PRO A 227 16.36 19.99 -3.86
C PRO A 227 15.45 18.76 -3.79
N LYS A 228 14.25 18.87 -4.38
CA LYS A 228 13.28 17.77 -4.52
C LYS A 228 13.96 16.61 -5.26
N ARG A 229 13.95 15.41 -4.67
CA ARG A 229 14.39 14.20 -5.40
C ARG A 229 13.32 13.84 -6.43
N ASN A 230 13.74 13.51 -7.65
CA ASN A 230 12.83 13.08 -8.71
C ASN A 230 12.12 11.76 -8.32
N PRO A 231 10.83 11.59 -8.67
CA PRO A 231 10.10 10.33 -8.53
C PRO A 231 10.85 9.14 -9.12
N ARG A 232 10.68 7.96 -8.51
CA ARG A 232 11.33 6.72 -8.97
C ARG A 232 10.30 5.74 -9.53
N PHE A 233 10.58 5.24 -10.73
CA PHE A 233 9.73 4.23 -11.36
C PHE A 233 9.69 2.93 -10.53
N ASN A 234 8.50 2.51 -10.11
CA ASN A 234 8.24 1.37 -9.23
C ASN A 234 9.09 1.37 -7.94
N ASN A 235 9.42 2.56 -7.41
CA ASN A 235 10.33 2.76 -6.26
C ASN A 235 11.72 2.09 -6.42
N ALA A 236 12.13 1.78 -7.65
CA ALA A 236 13.34 1.06 -7.97
C ALA A 236 14.21 1.83 -8.96
N ASN A 237 15.53 1.64 -8.88
CA ASN A 237 16.45 2.16 -9.89
C ASN A 237 16.60 1.14 -11.03
N ILE A 238 15.72 1.22 -12.02
CA ILE A 238 15.71 0.31 -13.16
C ILE A 238 16.58 0.89 -14.28
N ARG A 239 17.59 0.14 -14.70
CA ARG A 239 18.52 0.57 -15.75
C ARG A 239 17.78 0.96 -17.03
N GLY A 240 18.04 2.19 -17.50
CA GLY A 240 17.49 2.75 -18.73
C GLY A 240 16.10 3.37 -18.59
N VAL A 241 15.50 3.34 -17.38
CA VAL A 241 14.27 4.07 -17.10
C VAL A 241 14.62 5.48 -16.64
N HIS A 242 13.97 6.49 -17.21
CA HIS A 242 14.25 7.89 -16.93
C HIS A 242 12.96 8.62 -16.55
N PHE A 243 12.94 9.29 -15.40
CA PHE A 243 11.88 10.24 -15.07
C PHE A 243 11.97 11.43 -16.02
N ILE A 244 10.83 11.87 -16.54
CA ILE A 244 10.73 13.09 -17.35
C ILE A 244 10.56 14.25 -16.39
N ASP A 245 11.62 15.02 -16.14
CA ASP A 245 11.60 16.16 -15.23
C ASP A 245 11.15 17.48 -15.88
N ASP A 246 11.10 17.52 -17.22
CA ASP A 246 10.56 18.62 -18.01
C ASP A 246 9.03 18.72 -17.84
N PRO A 247 8.52 19.78 -17.17
CA PRO A 247 7.09 19.94 -16.91
C PRO A 247 6.26 20.11 -18.18
N GLU A 248 6.78 20.81 -19.20
CA GLU A 248 6.06 21.03 -20.46
C GLU A 248 5.91 19.71 -21.22
N LYS A 249 6.97 18.90 -21.22
CA LYS A 249 6.93 17.56 -21.82
C LYS A 249 5.98 16.63 -21.08
N GLN A 250 5.98 16.64 -19.75
CA GLN A 250 5.01 15.87 -18.95
C GLN A 250 3.58 16.28 -19.29
N GLU A 251 3.28 17.57 -19.25
CA GLU A 251 1.94 18.10 -19.54
C GLU A 251 1.48 17.74 -20.95
N ALA A 252 2.36 17.86 -21.95
CA ALA A 252 2.05 17.49 -23.34
C ALA A 252 1.75 15.99 -23.49
N LEU A 253 2.54 15.12 -22.83
CA LEU A 253 2.33 13.67 -22.85
C LEU A 253 1.03 13.27 -22.15
N LEU A 254 0.75 13.86 -20.99
CA LEU A 254 -0.48 13.61 -20.24
C LEU A 254 -1.71 14.06 -21.01
N LYS A 255 -1.72 15.28 -21.56
CA LYS A 255 -2.83 15.79 -22.39
C LYS A 255 -3.06 14.91 -23.61
N HIS A 256 -2.00 14.48 -24.28
CA HIS A 256 -2.13 13.59 -25.43
C HIS A 256 -2.72 12.23 -25.04
N LEU A 257 -2.21 11.63 -23.96
CA LEU A 257 -2.73 10.37 -23.42
C LEU A 257 -4.20 10.49 -23.00
N GLN A 258 -4.58 11.57 -22.32
CA GLN A 258 -5.96 11.86 -21.93
C GLN A 258 -6.87 11.98 -23.15
N LYS A 259 -6.43 12.66 -24.21
CA LYS A 259 -7.18 12.76 -25.47
C LYS A 259 -7.38 11.41 -26.14
N LEU A 260 -6.35 10.57 -26.14
CA LEU A 260 -6.43 9.20 -26.65
C LEU A 260 -7.41 8.34 -25.84
N LEU A 261 -7.46 8.53 -24.51
CA LEU A 261 -8.32 7.77 -23.60
C LEU A 261 -9.75 8.31 -23.48
N GLN A 262 -10.01 9.55 -23.91
CA GLN A 262 -11.31 10.22 -23.82
C GLN A 262 -12.49 9.41 -24.39
N PRO A 263 -12.36 8.64 -25.50
CA PRO A 263 -13.43 7.79 -26.01
C PRO A 263 -13.89 6.67 -25.05
N PHE A 264 -13.09 6.38 -24.01
CA PHE A 264 -13.36 5.35 -22.99
C PHE A 264 -13.76 5.96 -21.64
N SER A 265 -13.94 7.28 -21.55
CA SER A 265 -14.45 7.96 -20.37
C SER A 265 -15.77 8.67 -20.67
N SER A 266 -16.66 8.71 -19.67
CA SER A 266 -17.85 9.56 -19.66
C SER A 266 -17.57 10.96 -19.10
N MET A 267 -16.45 11.16 -18.40
CA MET A 267 -16.02 12.46 -17.89
C MET A 267 -14.99 13.11 -18.82
N ASN A 268 -14.81 14.42 -18.68
CA ASN A 268 -13.75 15.14 -19.38
C ASN A 268 -12.39 14.88 -18.69
N LEU A 269 -11.56 14.04 -19.31
CA LEU A 269 -10.25 13.65 -18.76
C LEU A 269 -9.26 14.81 -18.74
N GLU A 270 -9.29 15.70 -19.74
CA GLU A 270 -8.38 16.86 -19.81
C GLU A 270 -8.68 17.90 -18.72
N ALA A 271 -9.90 17.92 -18.19
CA ALA A 271 -10.29 18.77 -17.06
C ALA A 271 -10.02 18.10 -15.70
N SER A 272 -9.59 16.84 -15.69
CA SER A 272 -9.37 16.04 -14.49
C SER A 272 -7.87 15.91 -14.20
N ASN A 273 -7.46 16.27 -12.98
CA ASN A 273 -6.11 15.99 -12.49
C ASN A 273 -5.95 14.55 -11.96
N LYS A 274 -6.94 13.67 -12.18
CA LYS A 274 -6.90 12.27 -11.71
C LYS A 274 -6.27 11.35 -12.75
N PHE A 275 -5.69 10.26 -12.26
CA PHE A 275 -5.21 9.16 -13.09
C PHE A 275 -6.31 8.64 -14.02
N SER A 276 -6.01 8.57 -15.32
CA SER A 276 -6.97 8.22 -16.38
C SER A 276 -7.14 6.72 -16.61
N GLY A 277 -6.46 5.85 -15.85
CA GLY A 277 -6.64 4.41 -15.93
C GLY A 277 -7.96 3.94 -15.31
N SER A 278 -8.31 2.68 -15.55
CA SER A 278 -9.52 2.08 -14.96
C SER A 278 -9.35 1.90 -13.46
N GLN A 279 -10.40 2.12 -12.65
CA GLN A 279 -10.35 1.96 -11.20
C GLN A 279 -11.38 0.92 -10.77
N PRO A 280 -10.96 -0.25 -10.25
CA PRO A 280 -11.88 -1.23 -9.71
C PRO A 280 -12.63 -0.67 -8.49
N VAL A 281 -13.84 -1.19 -8.26
CA VAL A 281 -14.62 -0.93 -7.04
C VAL A 281 -14.50 -2.12 -6.07
N LEU A 282 -14.51 -1.83 -4.77
CA LEU A 282 -14.45 -2.88 -3.76
C LEU A 282 -15.66 -3.80 -3.83
N MET A 283 -15.40 -5.11 -3.80
CA MET A 283 -16.44 -6.11 -3.71
C MET A 283 -17.17 -6.03 -2.36
N ASN A 284 -18.50 -6.12 -2.40
CA ASN A 284 -19.38 -6.11 -1.24
C ASN A 284 -20.61 -7.01 -1.48
N LYS A 285 -21.46 -7.14 -0.46
CA LYS A 285 -22.65 -8.00 -0.50
C LYS A 285 -23.65 -7.61 -1.61
N GLN A 286 -23.62 -6.38 -2.09
CA GLN A 286 -24.54 -5.88 -3.12
C GLN A 286 -24.01 -6.19 -4.53
N ASN A 287 -22.73 -5.96 -4.80
CA ASN A 287 -22.16 -6.13 -6.14
C ASN A 287 -21.61 -7.54 -6.41
N ILE A 288 -21.39 -8.38 -5.40
CA ILE A 288 -20.91 -9.77 -5.61
C ILE A 288 -21.87 -10.60 -6.46
N CYS A 289 -23.17 -10.26 -6.47
CA CYS A 289 -24.16 -10.94 -7.30
C CYS A 289 -23.89 -10.77 -8.82
N LEU A 290 -23.10 -9.76 -9.21
CA LEU A 290 -22.67 -9.55 -10.60
C LEU A 290 -21.88 -10.76 -11.14
N LEU A 291 -21.12 -11.44 -10.29
CA LEU A 291 -20.35 -12.63 -10.67
C LEU A 291 -21.21 -13.81 -11.12
N SER A 292 -22.50 -13.83 -10.72
CA SER A 292 -23.46 -14.87 -11.12
C SER A 292 -24.37 -14.43 -12.27
N SER A 293 -24.51 -13.13 -12.50
CA SER A 293 -25.39 -12.59 -13.55
C SER A 293 -24.68 -12.32 -14.87
N HIS A 294 -23.36 -12.11 -14.85
CA HIS A 294 -22.57 -11.82 -16.04
C HIS A 294 -21.29 -12.68 -16.10
N PRO A 295 -20.71 -12.92 -17.29
CA PRO A 295 -19.48 -13.68 -17.41
C PRO A 295 -18.27 -12.89 -16.91
N TYR A 296 -17.60 -13.39 -15.87
CA TYR A 296 -16.37 -12.80 -15.33
C TYR A 296 -15.14 -13.69 -15.54
N LYS A 297 -13.98 -13.03 -15.55
CA LYS A 297 -12.66 -13.65 -15.33
C LYS A 297 -12.09 -13.14 -14.02
N VAL A 298 -11.17 -13.90 -13.45
CA VAL A 298 -10.45 -13.50 -12.24
C VAL A 298 -8.95 -13.52 -12.48
N THR A 299 -8.24 -12.55 -11.93
CA THR A 299 -6.78 -12.56 -11.79
C THR A 299 -6.37 -12.11 -10.39
N TRP A 300 -5.09 -12.20 -10.09
CA TRP A 300 -4.52 -11.72 -8.84
C TRP A 300 -4.16 -10.23 -8.96
N LYS A 301 -4.41 -9.45 -7.90
CA LYS A 301 -3.84 -8.12 -7.75
C LYS A 301 -2.41 -8.23 -7.22
N ALA A 302 -1.51 -7.46 -7.80
CA ALA A 302 -0.13 -7.37 -7.35
C ALA A 302 0.02 -6.35 -6.21
N TYR A 303 1.01 -6.50 -5.33
CA TYR A 303 1.55 -5.38 -4.53
C TYR A 303 2.31 -4.33 -5.37
N GLY A 304 2.35 -4.50 -6.68
CA GLY A 304 3.10 -3.67 -7.62
C GLY A 304 2.43 -2.33 -7.91
N THR A 305 3.16 -1.44 -8.59
CA THR A 305 2.61 -0.16 -9.05
C THR A 305 1.91 -0.32 -10.39
N ARG A 306 0.71 0.23 -10.51
CA ARG A 306 -0.07 0.27 -11.76
C ARG A 306 0.41 1.42 -12.64
N TYR A 307 0.52 1.17 -13.93
CA TYR A 307 0.91 2.16 -14.92
C TYR A 307 0.02 2.08 -16.16
N LEU A 308 -0.27 3.24 -16.74
CA LEU A 308 -0.59 3.33 -18.16
C LEU A 308 0.73 3.44 -18.93
N ILE A 309 0.92 2.61 -19.96
CA ILE A 309 2.07 2.72 -20.85
C ILE A 309 1.58 3.23 -22.21
N TYR A 310 2.11 4.39 -22.62
CA TYR A 310 1.95 4.95 -23.94
C TYR A 310 3.17 4.64 -24.80
N ILE A 311 2.99 3.80 -25.80
CA ILE A 311 3.98 3.45 -26.82
C ILE A 311 3.71 4.39 -28.00
N LYS A 312 4.38 5.53 -28.02
CA LYS A 312 4.20 6.55 -29.06
C LYS A 312 4.84 6.10 -30.37
N VAL A 313 6.15 5.88 -30.33
CA VAL A 313 7.01 5.38 -31.43
C VAL A 313 8.25 4.71 -30.85
N GLU A 314 9.15 4.19 -31.70
CA GLU A 314 10.40 3.56 -31.24
C GLU A 314 11.22 4.52 -30.38
N ASN A 315 11.71 4.02 -29.24
CA ASN A 315 12.41 4.77 -28.18
C ASN A 315 11.58 5.84 -27.43
N GLU A 316 10.34 6.07 -27.81
CA GLU A 316 9.40 6.97 -27.12
C GLU A 316 8.28 6.17 -26.46
N ILE A 317 8.63 5.46 -25.39
CA ILE A 317 7.68 4.68 -24.59
C ILE A 317 7.62 5.29 -23.20
N TYR A 318 6.43 5.68 -22.77
CA TYR A 318 6.22 6.41 -21.53
C TYR A 318 5.28 5.66 -20.60
N ALA A 319 5.68 5.48 -19.35
CA ALA A 319 4.84 5.00 -18.27
C ALA A 319 4.30 6.18 -17.46
N VAL A 320 3.02 6.14 -17.12
CA VAL A 320 2.33 7.13 -16.29
C VAL A 320 1.75 6.42 -15.07
N ASP A 321 2.17 6.81 -13.86
CA ASP A 321 1.63 6.27 -12.61
C ASP A 321 0.34 6.98 -12.17
N CYS A 322 -0.21 6.54 -11.03
CA CYS A 322 -1.41 7.10 -10.43
C CYS A 322 -1.27 8.58 -10.00
N ASP A 323 -0.04 9.07 -9.82
CA ASP A 323 0.27 10.45 -9.46
C ASP A 323 0.59 11.30 -10.71
N ASN A 324 0.38 10.74 -11.91
CA ASN A 324 0.67 11.31 -13.22
C ASN A 324 2.16 11.60 -13.47
N ASN A 325 3.08 10.98 -12.72
CA ASN A 325 4.51 11.05 -13.03
C ASN A 325 4.80 10.27 -14.31
N VAL A 326 5.65 10.84 -15.17
CA VAL A 326 5.98 10.25 -16.47
C VAL A 326 7.40 9.71 -16.48
N PHE A 327 7.55 8.47 -16.94
CA PHE A 327 8.84 7.77 -17.04
C PHE A 327 9.05 7.22 -18.45
N GLN A 328 10.19 7.51 -19.08
CA GLN A 328 10.58 6.88 -20.33
C GLN A 328 11.14 5.47 -20.07
N LEU A 329 10.68 4.48 -20.84
CA LEU A 329 11.04 3.08 -20.69
C LEU A 329 11.98 2.59 -21.80
N PRO A 330 13.00 1.77 -21.48
CA PRO A 330 13.94 1.22 -22.45
C PRO A 330 13.42 -0.12 -23.03
N LEU A 331 12.24 -0.09 -23.68
CA LEU A 331 11.57 -1.27 -24.22
C LEU A 331 11.48 -1.22 -25.74
N LYS A 332 11.31 -2.38 -26.39
CA LYS A 332 10.95 -2.49 -27.82
C LYS A 332 9.72 -3.37 -28.00
N PHE A 333 8.71 -2.92 -28.74
CA PHE A 333 7.51 -3.69 -29.07
C PHE A 333 7.49 -3.94 -30.59
N PRO A 334 8.01 -5.10 -31.06
CA PRO A 334 8.06 -5.43 -32.48
C PRO A 334 6.67 -5.57 -33.11
N LYS A 335 6.53 -5.20 -34.39
CA LYS A 335 5.32 -5.51 -35.14
C LYS A 335 5.21 -7.00 -35.40
N LYS A 336 3.98 -7.52 -35.40
CA LYS A 336 3.70 -8.94 -35.64
C LYS A 336 4.22 -9.41 -37.01
N ASP A 337 4.01 -8.61 -38.04
CA ASP A 337 4.32 -8.98 -39.43
C ASP A 337 5.73 -8.54 -39.87
N SER A 338 6.38 -7.66 -39.10
CA SER A 338 7.73 -7.15 -39.34
C SER A 338 8.46 -6.95 -38.00
N LEU A 339 9.20 -7.98 -37.55
CA LEU A 339 9.79 -8.01 -36.21
C LEU A 339 10.94 -7.00 -36.00
N ASP A 340 11.44 -6.39 -37.07
CA ASP A 340 12.46 -5.34 -36.99
C ASP A 340 11.83 -3.95 -36.77
N GLU A 341 10.56 -3.79 -37.16
CA GLU A 341 9.76 -2.58 -36.96
C GLU A 341 9.14 -2.51 -35.56
N HIS A 342 8.83 -1.30 -35.12
CA HIS A 342 8.22 -1.01 -33.82
C HIS A 342 6.74 -0.57 -33.98
N ILE A 343 5.85 -1.02 -33.10
CA ILE A 343 4.46 -0.52 -33.07
C ILE A 343 4.42 0.94 -32.60
N SER A 344 3.44 1.70 -33.05
CA SER A 344 3.23 3.10 -32.60
C SER A 344 1.84 3.28 -32.00
N GLU A 345 1.56 4.47 -31.48
CA GLU A 345 0.23 4.91 -31.01
C GLU A 345 -0.56 3.81 -30.30
N THR A 346 0.06 3.18 -29.29
CA THR A 346 -0.50 2.05 -28.55
C THR A 346 -0.55 2.39 -27.07
N VAL A 347 -1.68 2.15 -26.42
CA VAL A 347 -1.87 2.40 -24.97
C VAL A 347 -2.26 1.09 -24.30
N ILE A 348 -1.50 0.72 -23.28
CA ILE A 348 -1.71 -0.50 -22.50
C ILE A 348 -1.74 -0.19 -21.01
N GLU A 349 -2.39 -1.05 -20.25
CA GLU A 349 -2.43 -0.96 -18.80
C GLU A 349 -1.68 -2.14 -18.20
N VAL A 350 -0.80 -1.85 -17.23
CA VAL A 350 0.14 -2.83 -16.69
C VAL A 350 0.26 -2.75 -15.18
N ASP A 351 0.61 -3.88 -14.57
CA ASP A 351 1.16 -3.94 -13.21
C ASP A 351 2.67 -4.14 -13.28
N MET A 352 3.42 -3.34 -12.52
CA MET A 352 4.87 -3.43 -12.43
C MET A 352 5.29 -4.08 -11.11
N ILE A 353 6.08 -5.15 -11.17
CA ILE A 353 6.57 -5.90 -10.01
C ILE A 353 8.09 -5.99 -10.05
N THR A 354 8.75 -5.68 -8.95
CA THR A 354 10.20 -5.83 -8.82
C THR A 354 10.51 -6.94 -7.82
N GLU A 355 11.05 -8.05 -8.32
CA GLU A 355 11.45 -9.22 -7.53
C GLU A 355 12.93 -9.14 -7.14
N LYS A 356 13.21 -9.07 -5.83
CA LYS A 356 14.56 -9.20 -5.31
C LYS A 356 14.98 -10.68 -5.30
N ASN A 357 16.08 -11.00 -5.95
CA ASN A 357 16.67 -12.33 -5.96
C ASN A 357 18.02 -12.31 -5.25
N ILE A 358 18.26 -13.31 -4.41
CA ILE A 358 19.47 -13.44 -3.62
C ILE A 358 20.01 -14.85 -3.82
N VAL A 359 21.17 -14.98 -4.47
CA VAL A 359 21.89 -16.26 -4.60
C VAL A 359 23.37 -16.00 -4.36
N ASN A 360 23.97 -16.75 -3.42
CA ASN A 360 25.38 -16.62 -3.04
C ASN A 360 25.78 -15.16 -2.77
N GLU A 361 24.99 -14.45 -1.96
CA GLU A 361 25.20 -13.04 -1.58
C GLU A 361 25.12 -12.03 -2.74
N ARG A 362 24.87 -12.48 -3.97
CA ARG A 362 24.59 -11.59 -5.10
C ARG A 362 23.10 -11.26 -5.10
N ILE A 363 22.81 -9.97 -5.01
CA ILE A 363 21.47 -9.42 -5.15
C ILE A 363 21.29 -8.94 -6.59
N TRP A 364 20.20 -9.37 -7.22
CA TRP A 364 19.73 -8.74 -8.44
C TRP A 364 18.22 -8.60 -8.41
N TYR A 365 17.71 -7.67 -9.20
CA TYR A 365 16.29 -7.35 -9.28
C TYR A 365 15.75 -7.81 -10.63
N ASN A 366 14.66 -8.57 -10.59
CA ASN A 366 13.90 -8.95 -11.76
C ASN A 366 12.68 -8.05 -11.85
N ASN A 367 12.70 -7.11 -12.80
CA ASN A 367 11.57 -6.22 -13.03
C ASN A 367 10.61 -6.90 -14.01
N LYS A 368 9.39 -7.19 -13.58
CA LYS A 368 8.36 -7.85 -14.39
C LYS A 368 7.17 -6.90 -14.61
N MET A 369 6.91 -6.59 -15.87
CA MET A 369 5.73 -5.86 -16.31
C MET A 369 4.67 -6.87 -16.74
N PHE A 370 3.49 -6.83 -16.12
CA PHE A 370 2.35 -7.65 -16.47
C PHE A 370 1.31 -6.81 -17.17
N ILE A 371 1.16 -6.99 -18.48
CA ILE A 371 0.13 -6.34 -19.29
C ILE A 371 -1.22 -6.92 -18.92
N TYR A 372 -2.04 -6.08 -18.30
CA TYR A 372 -3.39 -6.40 -17.86
C TYR A 372 -4.40 -6.17 -18.98
N ASP A 373 -4.26 -5.06 -19.71
CA ASP A 373 -5.18 -4.64 -20.76
C ASP A 373 -4.50 -3.90 -21.92
N ILE A 374 -5.19 -3.83 -23.06
CA ILE A 374 -4.82 -3.04 -24.23
C ILE A 374 -6.02 -2.16 -24.64
N ILE A 375 -5.80 -0.85 -24.67
CA ILE A 375 -6.85 0.15 -24.89
C ILE A 375 -6.78 0.68 -26.33
N ILE A 376 -5.57 0.93 -26.83
CA ILE A 376 -5.34 1.41 -28.20
C ILE A 376 -4.19 0.61 -28.80
N HIS A 377 -4.27 0.27 -30.08
CA HIS A 377 -3.19 -0.38 -30.81
C HIS A 377 -3.01 0.24 -32.20
N GLU A 378 -1.85 0.84 -32.47
CA GLU A 378 -1.56 1.54 -33.73
C GLU A 378 -2.67 2.51 -34.16
N GLY A 379 -3.22 3.25 -33.19
CA GLY A 379 -4.32 4.20 -33.37
C GLY A 379 -5.73 3.60 -33.38
N GLU A 380 -5.88 2.27 -33.40
CA GLU A 380 -7.18 1.61 -33.31
C GLU A 380 -7.68 1.49 -31.87
N GLU A 381 -8.93 1.88 -31.62
CA GLU A 381 -9.60 1.87 -30.31
C GLU A 381 -10.05 0.45 -29.89
N ILE A 382 -9.08 -0.46 -29.75
CA ILE A 382 -9.35 -1.86 -29.39
C ILE A 382 -10.03 -2.01 -28.02
N GLY A 383 -9.90 -1.00 -27.15
CA GLY A 383 -10.62 -0.86 -25.88
C GLY A 383 -12.14 -0.97 -26.01
N LYS A 384 -12.72 -0.71 -27.18
CA LYS A 384 -14.18 -0.81 -27.42
C LYS A 384 -14.66 -2.24 -27.59
N LYS A 385 -13.74 -3.19 -27.75
CA LYS A 385 -14.05 -4.63 -27.88
C LYS A 385 -14.21 -5.29 -26.50
N SER A 386 -14.75 -6.50 -26.50
CA SER A 386 -14.85 -7.31 -25.28
C SER A 386 -13.48 -7.50 -24.62
N TYR A 387 -13.45 -7.69 -23.29
CA TYR A 387 -12.19 -8.02 -22.60
C TYR A 387 -11.54 -9.29 -23.16
N GLN A 388 -12.31 -10.28 -23.60
CA GLN A 388 -11.75 -11.48 -24.24
C GLN A 388 -10.95 -11.17 -25.51
N GLU A 389 -11.50 -10.33 -26.39
CA GLU A 389 -10.82 -9.90 -27.61
C GLU A 389 -9.57 -9.07 -27.30
N ARG A 390 -9.66 -8.16 -26.33
CA ARG A 390 -8.51 -7.35 -25.86
C ARG A 390 -7.42 -8.23 -25.27
N TYR A 391 -7.79 -9.22 -24.45
CA TYR A 391 -6.84 -10.17 -23.87
C TYR A 391 -6.14 -11.05 -24.91
N PHE A 392 -6.85 -11.44 -25.98
CA PHE A 392 -6.25 -12.13 -27.12
C PHE A 392 -5.28 -11.21 -27.88
N ALA A 393 -5.68 -9.95 -28.10
CA ALA A 393 -4.88 -8.95 -28.78
C ALA A 393 -3.55 -8.65 -28.08
N ILE A 394 -3.51 -8.60 -26.74
CA ILE A 394 -2.26 -8.48 -25.97
C ILE A 394 -1.25 -9.55 -26.40
N ASN A 395 -1.71 -10.80 -26.53
CA ASN A 395 -0.82 -11.87 -26.96
C ASN A 395 -0.43 -11.74 -28.42
N GLN A 396 -1.39 -11.47 -29.29
CA GLN A 396 -1.16 -11.37 -30.73
C GLN A 396 -0.20 -10.25 -31.12
N PHE A 397 -0.37 -9.06 -30.53
CA PHE A 397 0.31 -7.85 -30.97
C PHE A 397 1.48 -7.43 -30.07
N LEU A 398 1.51 -7.85 -28.79
CA LEU A 398 2.53 -7.39 -27.85
C LEU A 398 3.46 -8.52 -27.42
N THR A 399 2.94 -9.56 -26.75
CA THR A 399 3.84 -10.55 -26.11
C THR A 399 4.38 -11.60 -27.08
N SER A 400 3.60 -12.03 -28.08
CA SER A 400 4.08 -13.00 -29.09
C SER A 400 5.15 -12.42 -30.00
N PRO A 401 4.99 -11.22 -30.60
CA PRO A 401 6.05 -10.62 -31.43
C PRO A 401 7.35 -10.40 -30.65
N ARG A 402 7.27 -9.90 -29.41
CA ARG A 402 8.43 -9.77 -28.51
C ARG A 402 9.11 -11.12 -28.27
N SER A 403 8.35 -12.17 -27.97
CA SER A 403 8.89 -13.52 -27.77
C SER A 403 9.58 -14.06 -29.02
N GLN A 404 9.04 -13.77 -30.21
CA GLN A 404 9.63 -14.18 -31.48
C GLN A 404 10.92 -13.42 -31.79
N ALA A 405 10.95 -12.09 -31.55
CA ALA A 405 12.14 -11.27 -31.73
C ALA A 405 13.27 -11.71 -30.79
N ILE A 406 12.97 -12.01 -29.51
CA ILE A 406 13.95 -12.56 -28.55
C ILE A 406 14.51 -13.90 -29.05
N LYS A 407 13.65 -14.82 -29.52
CA LYS A 407 14.10 -16.12 -30.08
C LYS A 407 15.00 -15.95 -31.30
N LYS A 408 14.73 -14.96 -32.14
CA LYS A 408 15.54 -14.61 -33.31
C LYS A 408 16.78 -13.76 -32.98
N ARG A 409 17.00 -13.41 -31.70
CA ARG A 409 18.07 -12.52 -31.23
C ARG A 409 18.04 -11.13 -31.89
N LEU A 410 16.84 -10.65 -32.23
CA LEU A 410 16.60 -9.30 -32.75
C LEU A 410 16.38 -8.28 -31.63
N SER A 411 16.34 -8.74 -30.37
CA SER A 411 16.20 -7.90 -29.19
C SER A 411 17.36 -8.15 -28.23
N GLU A 412 17.84 -7.08 -27.60
CA GLU A 412 18.85 -7.13 -26.56
C GLU A 412 18.28 -7.64 -25.22
N LYS A 413 19.15 -7.79 -24.22
CA LYS A 413 18.74 -8.14 -22.86
C LYS A 413 18.06 -6.93 -22.21
N GLU A 414 16.74 -6.97 -22.14
CA GLU A 414 15.94 -5.91 -21.51
C GLU A 414 16.07 -5.90 -19.98
N SER A 415 15.98 -4.70 -19.39
CA SER A 415 15.96 -4.50 -17.93
C SER A 415 14.59 -4.77 -17.30
N ILE A 416 13.56 -4.91 -18.13
CA ILE A 416 12.17 -5.18 -17.74
C ILE A 416 11.65 -6.36 -18.58
N TYR A 417 11.18 -7.40 -17.90
CA TYR A 417 10.57 -8.58 -18.51
C TYR A 417 9.07 -8.36 -18.66
N VAL A 418 8.57 -8.42 -19.88
CA VAL A 418 7.17 -8.13 -20.20
C VAL A 418 6.38 -9.43 -20.39
N PHE A 419 5.30 -9.58 -19.64
CA PHE A 419 4.39 -10.72 -19.65
C PHE A 419 2.96 -10.25 -19.86
N ARG A 420 2.11 -11.13 -20.39
CA ARG A 420 0.66 -10.94 -20.30
C ARG A 420 0.22 -11.42 -18.91
N LYS A 421 -0.58 -10.62 -18.21
CA LYS A 421 -1.16 -11.02 -16.92
C LYS A 421 -2.04 -12.26 -17.13
N THR A 422 -1.92 -13.27 -16.26
CA THR A 422 -2.71 -14.50 -16.44
C THR A 422 -4.11 -14.33 -15.86
N ILE A 423 -5.13 -14.64 -16.65
CA ILE A 423 -6.53 -14.64 -16.21
C ILE A 423 -7.08 -16.06 -16.12
N TYR A 424 -8.02 -16.26 -15.20
CA TYR A 424 -8.64 -17.54 -14.90
C TYR A 424 -10.17 -17.45 -14.93
N ASN A 425 -10.82 -18.61 -14.92
CA ASN A 425 -12.25 -18.68 -14.59
C ASN A 425 -12.44 -18.36 -13.09
N ILE A 426 -13.53 -17.68 -12.74
CA ILE A 426 -13.84 -17.29 -11.34
C ILE A 426 -13.85 -18.46 -10.34
N SER A 427 -14.09 -19.69 -10.79
CA SER A 427 -13.94 -20.90 -9.96
C SER A 427 -12.51 -21.15 -9.45
N LYS A 428 -11.50 -20.46 -10.00
CA LYS A 428 -10.10 -20.56 -9.58
C LYS A 428 -9.71 -19.53 -8.52
N SER A 429 -10.62 -18.70 -8.01
CA SER A 429 -10.33 -17.70 -6.98
C SER A 429 -9.64 -18.29 -5.75
N GLU A 430 -10.15 -19.42 -5.22
CA GLU A 430 -9.53 -20.10 -4.08
C GLU A 430 -8.12 -20.63 -4.41
N PHE A 431 -7.94 -21.17 -5.62
CA PHE A 431 -6.62 -21.64 -6.07
C PHE A 431 -5.60 -20.50 -6.14
N ILE A 432 -6.00 -19.33 -6.62
CA ILE A 432 -5.12 -18.15 -6.75
C ILE A 432 -4.71 -17.63 -5.37
N LEU A 433 -5.60 -17.67 -4.38
CA LEU A 433 -5.32 -17.29 -2.99
C LEU A 433 -4.62 -18.39 -2.19
N GLY A 434 -4.57 -19.61 -2.73
CA GLY A 434 -3.98 -20.77 -2.08
C GLY A 434 -2.45 -20.67 -1.92
N PRO A 435 -1.88 -21.34 -0.91
CA PRO A 435 -0.47 -21.21 -0.55
C PRO A 435 0.48 -21.57 -1.71
N GLY A 436 0.18 -22.59 -2.51
CA GLY A 436 1.04 -22.97 -3.63
C GLY A 436 1.15 -21.89 -4.73
N PHE A 437 0.05 -21.19 -5.02
CA PHE A 437 0.08 -20.10 -6.00
C PHE A 437 0.77 -18.86 -5.44
N CYS A 438 0.47 -18.52 -4.19
CA CYS A 438 1.07 -17.39 -3.47
C CYS A 438 2.58 -17.58 -3.25
N GLU A 439 3.05 -18.80 -2.96
CA GLU A 439 4.48 -19.11 -2.83
C GLU A 439 5.24 -18.99 -4.16
N THR A 440 4.60 -19.35 -5.27
CA THR A 440 5.19 -19.28 -6.61
C THR A 440 5.23 -17.84 -7.13
N THR A 441 4.13 -17.10 -6.95
CA THR A 441 3.96 -15.76 -7.50
C THR A 441 4.50 -14.68 -6.57
N LYS A 442 4.59 -14.94 -5.25
CA LYS A 442 5.13 -14.08 -4.17
C LYS A 442 4.55 -12.67 -4.02
N HIS A 443 3.59 -12.30 -4.88
CA HIS A 443 3.11 -10.92 -5.01
C HIS A 443 1.59 -10.81 -5.08
N VAL A 444 0.85 -11.84 -4.65
CA VAL A 444 -0.62 -11.81 -4.63
C VAL A 444 -1.09 -11.08 -3.37
N ASP A 445 -1.83 -9.99 -3.56
CA ASP A 445 -2.47 -9.22 -2.49
C ASP A 445 -3.95 -9.58 -2.38
N SER A 446 -4.70 -9.35 -3.45
CA SER A 446 -6.13 -9.63 -3.57
C SER A 446 -6.48 -10.22 -4.95
N LEU A 447 -7.77 -10.21 -5.31
CA LEU A 447 -8.25 -10.66 -6.61
C LEU A 447 -8.84 -9.48 -7.37
N ILE A 448 -8.82 -9.54 -8.70
CA ILE A 448 -9.56 -8.63 -9.57
C ILE A 448 -10.49 -9.46 -10.43
N PHE A 449 -11.77 -9.11 -10.42
CA PHE A 449 -12.82 -9.74 -11.21
C PHE A 449 -13.19 -8.83 -12.37
N GLN A 450 -12.77 -9.24 -13.56
CA GLN A 450 -12.96 -8.49 -14.81
C GLN A 450 -14.19 -9.02 -15.56
N PRO A 451 -15.16 -8.16 -15.92
CA PRO A 451 -16.26 -8.55 -16.81
C PRO A 451 -15.70 -8.91 -18.19
N SER A 452 -16.09 -10.08 -18.71
CA SER A 452 -15.46 -10.68 -19.89
C SER A 452 -15.88 -10.01 -21.20
N GLU A 453 -17.11 -9.51 -21.26
CA GLU A 453 -17.73 -9.01 -22.49
C GLU A 453 -17.77 -7.48 -22.57
N GLU A 454 -17.35 -6.79 -21.51
CA GLU A 454 -17.45 -5.34 -21.45
C GLU A 454 -16.26 -4.64 -22.10
N PRO A 455 -16.49 -3.46 -22.71
CA PRO A 455 -15.42 -2.60 -23.18
C PRO A 455 -14.58 -2.07 -22.00
N TYR A 456 -13.39 -1.56 -22.33
CA TYR A 456 -12.58 -0.81 -21.37
C TYR A 456 -13.28 0.49 -20.98
N THR A 457 -13.18 0.85 -19.71
CA THR A 457 -13.62 2.16 -19.22
C THR A 457 -12.55 2.77 -18.33
N CYS A 458 -12.32 4.06 -18.52
CA CYS A 458 -11.50 4.85 -17.60
C CYS A 458 -12.25 5.10 -16.29
N GLU A 459 -11.51 5.46 -15.24
CA GLU A 459 -12.07 5.82 -13.93
C GLU A 459 -12.82 4.66 -13.27
N SER A 460 -13.66 4.96 -12.26
CA SER A 460 -14.37 3.93 -11.49
C SER A 460 -15.31 3.11 -12.37
N ASN A 461 -15.01 1.82 -12.52
CA ASN A 461 -15.87 0.87 -13.20
C ASN A 461 -16.62 0.04 -12.16
N THR A 462 -17.93 0.23 -12.07
CA THR A 462 -18.80 -0.45 -11.08
C THR A 462 -18.89 -1.97 -11.27
N ASN A 463 -18.52 -2.46 -12.44
CA ASN A 463 -18.50 -3.88 -12.79
C ASN A 463 -17.10 -4.48 -12.64
N LEU A 464 -16.04 -3.68 -12.58
CA LEU A 464 -14.69 -4.18 -12.29
C LEU A 464 -14.52 -4.30 -10.77
N LEU A 465 -14.50 -5.52 -10.24
CA LEU A 465 -14.50 -5.73 -8.79
C LEU A 465 -13.09 -6.10 -8.28
N GLU A 466 -12.75 -5.58 -7.10
CA GLU A 466 -11.54 -5.92 -6.34
C GLU A 466 -11.88 -6.49 -4.96
#